data_AF-A0A3Q1EN65-F1
#
_entry.id   AF-A0A3Q1EN65-F1
#
_cell.length_a   1.000
_cell.length_b   1.000
_cell.length_c   1.000
_cell.angle_alpha   90.00
_cell.angle_beta   90.00
_cell.angle_gamma   90.00
#
_symmetry.space_group_name_H-M   'P 1'
#
loop_
_entity.id
_entity.type
_entity.pdbx_description
1 polymer ?
#
loop_
_entity_poly.entity_id
_entity_poly.type
_entity_poly.pdbx_seq_one_letter_code
_entity_poly.pdbx_strand_id
1 'polypeptide(L)'
;MEAWSGTEEEGSRINPGMSVGWLVEEVYHNPGYYDISAQDMSVWHVPNNFPLEHWNLASILRYHTNNRFFSLYGGNLFELYQQYPVRYNIGSCSDRGPAFPIVYDFGDKESTKQLYGPNPRAQFEPGFITFRPISTHRVAMAICSGVKPTTGCDTGHYCIGGGGYFYPNQCGDFAGFDWDRVAGTSGWSTSKELRESAVLLFYR
;
A
#
# COMPACT_ATOMS: atom_id res chain seq x y z
N MET A 1 11.29 -6.98 -15.32
CA MET A 1 11.89 -7.23 -14.00
C MET A 1 10.75 -7.20 -13.02
N GLU A 2 10.36 -8.38 -12.54
CA GLU A 2 9.15 -8.60 -11.73
C GLU A 2 9.49 -8.28 -10.26
N ALA A 3 8.90 -7.22 -9.71
CA ALA A 3 9.10 -6.84 -8.29
C ALA A 3 8.35 -7.76 -7.30
N TRP A 4 7.85 -8.92 -7.77
CA TRP A 4 6.91 -9.77 -7.03
C TRP A 4 7.17 -11.29 -7.20
N SER A 5 8.37 -11.69 -7.63
CA SER A 5 8.79 -13.09 -7.64
C SER A 5 10.05 -13.24 -6.79
N GLY A 6 9.88 -13.71 -5.56
CA GLY A 6 10.99 -13.94 -4.63
C GLY A 6 11.94 -15.03 -5.13
N THR A 7 13.24 -14.81 -4.96
CA THR A 7 14.27 -15.85 -5.04
C THR A 7 14.74 -16.15 -3.62
N GLU A 8 14.67 -17.42 -3.25
CA GLU A 8 15.16 -17.97 -1.97
C GLU A 8 16.68 -17.78 -1.82
N GLU A 9 17.13 -17.29 -0.66
CA GLU A 9 18.46 -17.64 -0.13
C GLU A 9 18.39 -17.91 1.38
N GLU A 10 19.12 -18.94 1.78
CA GLU A 10 19.09 -19.62 3.08
C GLU A 10 19.66 -18.81 4.25
N GLY A 11 19.02 -18.99 5.41
CA GLY A 11 19.74 -19.29 6.64
C GLY A 11 20.10 -18.13 7.58
N SER A 12 19.12 -17.61 8.33
CA SER A 12 19.38 -17.22 9.72
C SER A 12 18.12 -17.39 10.60
N ARG A 13 18.30 -18.00 11.77
CA ARG A 13 17.22 -18.27 12.74
C ARG A 13 16.75 -16.96 13.36
N ILE A 14 15.55 -16.48 13.01
CA ILE A 14 14.94 -15.30 13.65
C ILE A 14 13.46 -15.58 13.97
N ASN A 15 13.06 -15.26 15.20
CA ASN A 15 11.76 -15.53 15.82
C ASN A 15 10.55 -15.00 15.01
N PRO A 16 9.37 -15.65 15.14
CA PRO A 16 8.16 -15.25 14.41
C PRO A 16 7.58 -13.95 14.99
N GLY A 17 7.97 -12.80 14.43
CA GLY A 17 7.35 -11.52 14.77
C GLY A 17 8.24 -10.28 14.68
N MET A 18 9.04 -10.10 13.62
CA MET A 18 9.85 -8.88 13.45
C MET A 18 9.71 -8.30 12.03
N SER A 19 9.56 -6.98 11.95
CA SER A 19 9.96 -6.16 10.80
C SER A 19 10.93 -5.09 11.32
N VAL A 20 11.84 -4.60 10.49
CA VAL A 20 12.71 -3.44 10.74
C VAL A 20 12.89 -2.75 9.38
N GLY A 21 12.64 -1.45 9.29
CA GLY A 21 12.77 -0.70 8.04
C GLY A 21 13.96 0.25 8.05
N TRP A 22 14.70 0.31 6.95
CA TRP A 22 15.50 1.46 6.48
C TRP A 22 15.63 1.40 4.94
N LEU A 23 15.30 2.51 4.28
CA LEU A 23 15.72 2.92 2.92
C LEU A 23 15.74 1.85 1.82
N VAL A 24 14.64 1.71 1.07
CA VAL A 24 14.55 1.26 -0.35
C VAL A 24 15.15 -0.13 -0.71
N GLU A 25 15.83 -0.83 0.20
CA GLU A 25 16.45 -2.15 -0.05
C GLU A 25 15.86 -3.29 0.79
N GLU A 26 15.09 -3.01 1.85
CA GLU A 26 14.51 -4.06 2.69
C GLU A 26 12.99 -4.11 2.53
N VAL A 27 12.52 -4.59 1.37
CA VAL A 27 11.16 -5.13 1.29
C VAL A 27 11.14 -6.40 2.13
N TYR A 28 10.81 -6.26 3.41
CA TYR A 28 10.74 -7.42 4.30
C TYR A 28 9.55 -8.29 3.93
N HIS A 29 9.84 -9.42 3.29
CA HIS A 29 8.91 -10.50 3.07
C HIS A 29 9.37 -11.70 3.90
N ASN A 30 8.63 -12.01 4.95
CA ASN A 30 8.79 -13.30 5.62
C ASN A 30 7.91 -14.36 4.93
N PRO A 31 8.22 -15.67 5.07
CA PRO A 31 7.44 -16.74 4.46
C PRO A 31 5.94 -16.69 4.77
N GLY A 32 5.57 -16.12 5.91
CA GLY A 32 4.19 -15.93 6.30
C GLY A 32 3.38 -15.04 5.35
N TYR A 33 4.02 -14.23 4.50
CA TYR A 33 3.33 -13.47 3.46
C TYR A 33 2.49 -14.36 2.52
N TYR A 34 3.02 -15.54 2.17
CA TYR A 34 2.38 -16.51 1.28
C TYR A 34 1.88 -17.77 1.99
N ASP A 35 2.43 -18.12 3.15
CA ASP A 35 2.10 -19.36 3.87
C ASP A 35 0.94 -19.21 4.88
N ILE A 36 0.80 -18.04 5.53
CA ILE A 36 -0.24 -17.85 6.54
C ILE A 36 -1.60 -17.77 5.85
N SER A 37 -2.57 -18.53 6.37
CA SER A 37 -3.99 -18.35 6.08
C SER A 37 -4.60 -17.42 7.13
N ALA A 38 -5.02 -16.24 6.69
CA ALA A 38 -5.58 -15.18 7.50
C ALA A 38 -7.04 -14.91 7.12
N GLN A 39 -7.73 -14.19 7.98
CA GLN A 39 -9.09 -13.70 7.70
C GLN A 39 -9.06 -12.20 7.39
N ASP A 40 -8.26 -11.46 8.13
CA ASP A 40 -8.19 -10.00 8.06
C ASP A 40 -6.73 -9.53 8.03
N MET A 41 -6.53 -8.22 7.86
CA MET A 41 -5.22 -7.60 8.02
C MET A 41 -5.27 -6.30 8.82
N SER A 42 -4.12 -5.91 9.35
CA SER A 42 -3.87 -4.58 9.91
C SER A 42 -2.77 -3.88 9.12
N VAL A 43 -2.84 -2.55 9.05
CA VAL A 43 -1.85 -1.71 8.39
C VAL A 43 -1.43 -0.57 9.29
N TRP A 44 -0.13 -0.41 9.48
CA TRP A 44 0.46 0.68 10.26
C TRP A 44 1.37 1.50 9.36
N HIS A 45 1.22 2.83 9.41
CA HIS A 45 2.16 3.78 8.83
C HIS A 45 3.06 4.28 9.94
N VAL A 46 4.31 3.83 9.93
CA VAL A 46 5.30 4.15 10.96
C VAL A 46 6.35 5.05 10.34
N PRO A 47 6.61 6.25 10.88
CA PRO A 47 7.70 7.08 10.39
C PRO A 47 9.00 6.28 10.36
N ASN A 48 9.76 6.47 9.28
CA ASN A 48 11.05 5.83 9.10
C ASN A 48 11.92 6.12 10.32
N ASN A 49 12.83 5.20 10.63
CA ASN A 49 13.90 5.40 11.60
C ASN A 49 13.47 5.33 13.07
N PHE A 50 12.24 4.89 13.35
CA PHE A 50 11.78 4.64 14.71
C PHE A 50 12.16 3.22 15.18
N PRO A 51 12.60 3.06 16.44
CA PRO A 51 12.83 1.74 17.01
C PRO A 51 11.52 0.97 17.22
N LEU A 52 11.58 -0.36 17.14
CA LEU A 52 10.41 -1.24 17.15
C LEU A 52 9.49 -1.02 18.35
N GLU A 53 10.06 -0.84 19.54
CA GLU A 53 9.30 -0.62 20.77
C GLU A 53 8.46 0.68 20.76
N HIS A 54 8.74 1.61 19.84
CA HIS A 54 8.02 2.88 19.72
C HIS A 54 6.99 2.90 18.59
N TRP A 55 6.92 1.87 17.75
CA TRP A 55 6.09 1.90 16.54
C TRP A 55 4.61 2.14 16.80
N ASN A 56 4.05 1.51 17.84
CA ASN A 56 2.64 1.70 18.21
C ASN A 56 2.31 3.17 18.54
N LEU A 57 3.22 3.86 19.23
CA LEU A 57 3.07 5.26 19.63
C LEU A 57 3.43 6.24 18.51
N ALA A 58 4.40 5.89 17.67
CA ALA A 58 4.91 6.75 16.60
C ALA A 58 4.06 6.68 15.32
N SER A 59 3.22 5.67 15.17
CA SER A 59 2.41 5.48 13.97
C SER A 59 1.53 6.69 13.67
N ILE A 60 1.54 7.15 12.42
CA ILE A 60 0.68 8.26 11.95
C ILE A 60 -0.71 7.78 11.53
N LEU A 61 -0.85 6.48 11.24
CA LEU A 61 -2.09 5.83 10.85
C LEU A 61 -2.01 4.35 11.25
N ARG A 62 -3.02 3.84 11.96
CA ARG A 62 -3.18 2.41 12.25
C ARG A 62 -4.63 2.02 12.01
N TYR A 63 -4.84 0.93 11.29
CA TYR A 63 -6.18 0.41 11.04
C TYR A 63 -6.16 -1.08 10.79
N HIS A 64 -7.33 -1.70 10.83
CA HIS A 64 -7.53 -3.10 10.46
C HIS A 64 -8.84 -3.34 9.71
N THR A 65 -8.93 -4.45 9.00
CA THR A 65 -10.20 -4.99 8.48
C THR A 65 -10.84 -5.92 9.53
N ASN A 66 -12.16 -6.07 9.48
CA ASN A 66 -12.89 -6.93 10.42
C ASN A 66 -14.03 -7.72 9.75
N ASN A 67 -13.93 -7.92 8.44
CA ASN A 67 -14.96 -8.55 7.62
C ASN A 67 -14.52 -9.88 7.02
N ARG A 68 -13.34 -10.39 7.41
CA ARG A 68 -12.79 -11.67 6.98
C ARG A 68 -12.58 -11.78 5.47
N PHE A 69 -12.25 -10.67 4.81
CA PHE A 69 -12.25 -10.64 3.34
C PHE A 69 -11.28 -11.65 2.70
N PHE A 70 -10.17 -12.01 3.37
CA PHE A 70 -9.22 -12.99 2.81
C PHE A 70 -9.84 -14.37 2.59
N SER A 71 -10.92 -14.73 3.28
CA SER A 71 -11.65 -15.97 3.03
C SER A 71 -12.20 -16.08 1.60
N LEU A 72 -12.36 -14.96 0.90
CA LEU A 72 -12.77 -14.90 -0.51
C LEU A 72 -11.58 -14.97 -1.48
N TYR A 73 -10.35 -14.75 -1.01
CA TYR A 73 -9.15 -14.56 -1.84
C TYR A 73 -8.00 -15.48 -1.45
N GLY A 74 -8.31 -16.69 -0.98
CA GLY A 74 -7.30 -17.74 -0.72
C GLY A 74 -6.52 -17.58 0.60
N GLY A 75 -6.88 -16.61 1.45
CA GLY A 75 -6.36 -16.50 2.82
C GLY A 75 -5.23 -15.50 3.00
N ASN A 76 -4.64 -14.94 1.94
CA ASN A 76 -3.56 -13.95 2.07
C ASN A 76 -3.41 -13.07 0.83
N LEU A 77 -2.49 -12.10 0.88
CA LEU A 77 -2.23 -11.17 -0.24
C LEU A 77 -1.59 -11.87 -1.44
N PHE A 78 -0.77 -12.90 -1.23
CA PHE A 78 -0.18 -13.66 -2.34
C PHE A 78 -1.29 -14.25 -3.21
N GLU A 79 -2.22 -15.00 -2.61
CA GLU A 79 -3.36 -15.59 -3.29
C GLU A 79 -4.29 -14.52 -3.89
N LEU A 80 -4.49 -13.40 -3.19
CA LEU A 80 -5.25 -12.26 -3.73
C LEU A 80 -4.63 -11.74 -5.02
N TYR A 81 -3.31 -11.57 -5.07
CA TYR A 81 -2.63 -11.06 -6.27
C TYR A 81 -2.46 -12.11 -7.38
N GLN A 82 -2.58 -13.40 -7.08
CA GLN A 82 -2.78 -14.41 -8.13
C GLN A 82 -4.11 -14.19 -8.87
N GLN A 83 -5.17 -13.83 -8.14
CA GLN A 83 -6.48 -13.50 -8.73
C GLN A 83 -6.51 -12.10 -9.35
N TYR A 84 -5.78 -11.14 -8.78
CA TYR A 84 -5.68 -9.75 -9.25
C TYR A 84 -4.23 -9.37 -9.54
N PRO A 85 -3.66 -9.80 -10.69
CA PRO A 85 -2.26 -9.55 -11.00
C PRO A 85 -1.90 -8.06 -11.04
N VAL A 86 -0.82 -7.70 -10.34
CA VAL A 86 -0.22 -6.35 -10.36
C VAL A 86 0.72 -6.25 -11.56
N ARG A 87 0.14 -6.15 -12.76
CA ARG A 87 0.87 -6.10 -14.03
C ARG A 87 0.44 -4.90 -14.87
N TYR A 88 1.39 -4.29 -15.57
CA TYR A 88 1.10 -3.20 -16.50
C TYR A 88 0.18 -3.67 -17.63
N ASN A 89 -0.75 -2.81 -18.05
CA ASN A 89 -1.66 -3.05 -19.18
C ASN A 89 -2.54 -4.30 -19.03
N ILE A 90 -2.84 -4.70 -17.79
CA ILE A 90 -3.76 -5.82 -17.48
C ILE A 90 -5.24 -5.42 -17.57
N GLY A 91 -5.51 -4.12 -17.68
CA GLY A 91 -6.86 -3.57 -17.73
C GLY A 91 -6.85 -2.06 -17.82
N SER A 92 -8.03 -1.49 -17.62
CA SER A 92 -8.32 -0.07 -17.60
C SER A 92 -8.68 0.40 -16.19
N CYS A 93 -8.87 1.70 -16.03
CA CYS A 93 -9.24 2.28 -14.74
C CYS A 93 -10.54 1.75 -14.14
N SER A 94 -11.47 1.20 -14.93
CA SER A 94 -12.69 0.55 -14.43
C SER A 94 -12.44 -0.86 -13.88
N ASP A 95 -11.32 -1.49 -14.25
CA ASP A 95 -11.00 -2.88 -13.88
C ASP A 95 -10.27 -2.95 -12.52
N ARG A 96 -10.71 -2.13 -11.55
CA ARG A 96 -10.09 -2.04 -10.22
C ARG A 96 -10.30 -3.36 -9.47
N GLY A 97 -9.30 -3.75 -8.67
CA GLY A 97 -9.46 -4.81 -7.71
C GLY A 97 -10.36 -4.40 -6.53
N PRO A 98 -10.52 -5.30 -5.55
CA PRO A 98 -11.49 -5.12 -4.49
C PRO A 98 -11.06 -4.05 -3.47
N ALA A 99 -12.04 -3.45 -2.80
CA ALA A 99 -11.85 -2.52 -1.70
C ALA A 99 -12.69 -2.92 -0.49
N PHE A 100 -12.11 -2.82 0.70
CA PHE A 100 -12.74 -3.24 1.96
C PHE A 100 -12.75 -2.12 2.98
N PRO A 101 -13.82 -1.97 3.77
CA PRO A 101 -13.86 -0.98 4.85
C PRO A 101 -12.83 -1.33 5.93
N ILE A 102 -12.28 -0.30 6.56
CA ILE A 102 -11.33 -0.42 7.66
C ILE A 102 -11.91 0.17 8.95
N VAL A 103 -11.40 -0.31 10.08
CA VAL A 103 -11.60 0.24 11.41
C VAL A 103 -10.30 0.89 11.84
N TYR A 104 -10.36 2.17 12.21
CA TYR A 104 -9.19 2.93 12.66
C TYR A 104 -8.85 2.59 14.12
N ASP A 105 -7.59 2.21 14.35
CA ASP A 105 -7.00 2.07 15.68
C ASP A 105 -6.24 3.35 16.10
N PHE A 106 -5.79 4.14 15.11
CA PHE A 106 -5.23 5.48 15.25
C PHE A 106 -5.47 6.29 13.98
N GLY A 107 -5.89 7.55 14.13
CA GLY A 107 -6.35 8.40 13.03
C GLY A 107 -7.84 8.19 12.72
N ASP A 108 -8.30 8.82 11.64
CA ASP A 108 -9.67 8.72 11.16
C ASP A 108 -9.75 9.02 9.65
N LYS A 109 -10.97 9.07 9.11
CA LYS A 109 -11.22 9.36 7.70
C LYS A 109 -10.64 10.71 7.26
N GLU A 110 -10.76 11.74 8.09
CA GLU A 110 -10.30 13.08 7.76
C GLU A 110 -8.78 13.16 7.87
N SER A 111 -8.18 12.66 8.95
CA SER A 111 -6.72 12.64 9.08
C SER A 111 -6.06 11.84 7.95
N THR A 112 -6.64 10.70 7.55
CA THR A 112 -6.19 9.91 6.40
C THR A 112 -6.25 10.70 5.10
N LYS A 113 -7.36 11.38 4.86
CA LYS A 113 -7.53 12.22 3.67
C LYS A 113 -6.49 13.34 3.61
N GLN A 114 -6.11 13.89 4.76
CA GLN A 114 -5.13 14.97 4.86
C GLN A 114 -3.67 14.50 4.63
N LEU A 115 -3.37 13.20 4.78
CA LEU A 115 -2.07 12.62 4.43
C LEU A 115 -1.79 12.67 2.92
N TYR A 116 -2.82 12.73 2.08
CA TYR A 116 -2.69 12.81 0.61
C TYR A 116 -2.79 14.25 0.10
N GLY A 117 -2.31 14.48 -1.13
CA GLY A 117 -2.33 15.80 -1.77
C GLY A 117 -3.74 16.38 -1.95
N PRO A 118 -3.92 17.71 -1.90
CA PRO A 118 -5.22 18.37 -2.11
C PRO A 118 -6.00 17.92 -3.36
N ASN A 119 -5.33 17.78 -4.51
CA ASN A 119 -5.95 17.47 -5.80
C ASN A 119 -6.54 16.05 -5.86
N PRO A 120 -5.81 14.98 -5.47
CA PRO A 120 -6.37 13.62 -5.49
C PRO A 120 -7.49 13.38 -4.46
N ARG A 121 -7.70 14.25 -3.47
CA ARG A 121 -8.76 14.07 -2.45
C ARG A 121 -10.19 14.04 -2.99
N ALA A 122 -10.41 14.55 -4.20
CA ALA A 122 -11.70 14.42 -4.90
C ALA A 122 -11.84 13.07 -5.63
N GLN A 123 -10.76 12.28 -5.71
CA GLN A 123 -10.70 11.03 -6.47
C GLN A 123 -10.82 9.77 -5.61
N PHE A 124 -10.92 9.92 -4.30
CA PHE A 124 -11.02 8.79 -3.39
C PHE A 124 -11.94 9.08 -2.21
N GLU A 125 -12.37 7.99 -1.56
CA GLU A 125 -13.09 7.99 -0.31
C GLU A 125 -12.20 7.37 0.79
N PRO A 126 -11.92 8.07 1.90
CA PRO A 126 -11.14 7.52 3.01
C PRO A 126 -11.95 6.49 3.83
N GLY A 127 -11.24 5.62 4.54
CA GLY A 127 -11.83 4.56 5.37
C GLY A 127 -11.95 3.22 4.67
N PHE A 128 -11.07 2.95 3.70
CA PHE A 128 -10.97 1.67 3.01
C PHE A 128 -9.53 1.22 2.83
N ILE A 129 -9.31 -0.04 2.48
CA ILE A 129 -8.08 -0.50 1.83
C ILE A 129 -8.47 -1.07 0.47
N THR A 130 -7.73 -0.69 -0.58
CA THR A 130 -8.00 -1.14 -1.96
C THR A 130 -6.82 -1.90 -2.51
N PHE A 131 -7.08 -3.01 -3.20
CA PHE A 131 -6.06 -3.82 -3.87
C PHE A 131 -6.19 -3.72 -5.39
N ARG A 132 -5.05 -3.78 -6.09
CA ARG A 132 -4.96 -3.70 -7.55
C ARG A 132 -5.80 -2.58 -8.19
N PRO A 133 -5.66 -1.30 -7.78
CA PRO A 133 -6.25 -0.19 -8.54
C PRO A 133 -5.46 0.08 -9.82
N ILE A 134 -6.14 0.44 -10.90
CA ILE A 134 -5.49 0.71 -12.19
C ILE A 134 -5.60 2.19 -12.53
N SER A 135 -4.47 2.79 -12.93
CA SER A 135 -4.42 4.21 -13.27
C SER A 135 -4.93 4.53 -14.69
N THR A 136 -5.07 5.82 -15.01
CA THR A 136 -5.30 6.32 -16.39
C THR A 136 -4.25 5.79 -17.38
N HIS A 137 -3.02 5.62 -16.92
CA HIS A 137 -1.90 5.10 -17.71
C HIS A 137 -1.79 3.57 -17.67
N ARG A 138 -2.83 2.85 -17.25
CA ARG A 138 -2.88 1.37 -17.17
C ARG A 138 -1.82 0.75 -16.27
N VAL A 139 -1.31 1.53 -15.32
CA VAL A 139 -0.43 1.03 -14.26
C VAL A 139 -1.31 0.41 -13.19
N ALA A 140 -1.16 -0.89 -12.98
CA ALA A 140 -1.75 -1.56 -11.83
C ALA A 140 -0.90 -1.25 -10.59
N MET A 141 -1.45 -0.45 -9.68
CA MET A 141 -0.87 -0.21 -8.35
C MET A 141 -1.12 -1.44 -7.46
N ALA A 142 -0.36 -1.63 -6.39
CA ALA A 142 -0.59 -2.75 -5.49
C ALA A 142 -1.71 -2.43 -4.48
N ILE A 143 -1.52 -1.37 -3.69
CA ILE A 143 -2.40 -1.03 -2.55
C ILE A 143 -2.72 0.47 -2.54
N CYS A 144 -3.99 0.85 -2.38
CA CYS A 144 -4.33 2.16 -1.82
C CYS A 144 -4.65 1.98 -0.35
N SER A 145 -3.76 2.48 0.52
CA SER A 145 -3.87 2.34 1.96
C SER A 145 -4.78 3.42 2.53
N GLY A 146 -5.79 3.07 3.32
CA GLY A 146 -6.69 4.04 3.93
C GLY A 146 -7.72 4.70 2.99
N VAL A 147 -7.68 4.45 1.67
CA VAL A 147 -8.58 5.06 0.69
C VAL A 147 -9.11 4.10 -0.39
N LYS A 148 -10.31 4.40 -0.91
CA LYS A 148 -10.94 3.75 -2.06
C LYS A 148 -11.05 4.73 -3.22
N PRO A 149 -10.44 4.46 -4.40
CA PRO A 149 -10.68 5.26 -5.59
C PRO A 149 -12.17 5.33 -5.94
N THR A 150 -12.72 6.52 -6.12
CA THR A 150 -14.13 6.76 -6.48
C THR A 150 -14.21 7.27 -7.91
N THR A 151 -13.94 8.55 -8.12
CA THR A 151 -13.93 9.26 -9.40
C THR A 151 -12.49 9.52 -9.83
N GLY A 152 -12.14 9.41 -11.12
CA GLY A 152 -10.75 9.62 -11.55
C GLY A 152 -9.85 8.40 -11.34
N CYS A 153 -8.61 8.48 -11.85
CA CYS A 153 -7.72 7.33 -12.01
C CYS A 153 -6.24 7.71 -11.79
N ASP A 154 -5.96 8.79 -11.08
CA ASP A 154 -4.58 9.23 -10.86
C ASP A 154 -3.99 8.55 -9.60
N THR A 155 -4.18 7.23 -9.54
CA THR A 155 -3.87 6.37 -8.38
C THR A 155 -2.39 6.37 -8.01
N GLY A 156 -1.50 6.81 -8.91
CA GLY A 156 -0.09 7.02 -8.60
C GLY A 156 0.17 8.05 -7.49
N HIS A 157 -0.78 8.94 -7.18
CA HIS A 157 -0.61 9.96 -6.13
C HIS A 157 -1.14 9.54 -4.76
N TYR A 158 -1.80 8.39 -4.65
CA TYR A 158 -2.43 7.95 -3.39
C TYR A 158 -2.44 6.43 -3.18
N CYS A 159 -1.75 5.68 -4.04
CA CYS A 159 -1.57 4.24 -3.91
C CYS A 159 -0.07 3.91 -4.08
N ILE A 160 0.35 2.78 -3.54
CA ILE A 160 1.75 2.33 -3.45
C ILE A 160 1.92 0.98 -4.15
N GLY A 161 3.17 0.69 -4.49
CA GLY A 161 3.59 -0.44 -5.31
C GLY A 161 3.01 -0.38 -6.71
N GLY A 162 3.48 -1.24 -7.61
CA GLY A 162 2.83 -1.41 -8.89
C GLY A 162 3.60 -2.27 -9.87
N GLY A 163 2.99 -2.50 -11.02
CA GLY A 163 3.61 -3.26 -12.11
C GLY A 163 4.85 -2.53 -12.63
N GLY A 164 5.88 -3.28 -13.05
CA GLY A 164 7.20 -2.76 -13.43
C GLY A 164 7.29 -1.84 -14.67
N TYR A 165 6.18 -1.24 -15.11
CA TYR A 165 6.16 -0.16 -16.08
C TYR A 165 5.22 0.95 -15.59
N PHE A 166 5.81 2.10 -15.31
CA PHE A 166 5.12 3.32 -14.89
C PHE A 166 5.26 4.41 -15.96
N TYR A 167 4.37 5.40 -15.93
CA TYR A 167 4.61 6.66 -16.65
C TYR A 167 5.94 7.27 -16.17
N PRO A 168 6.73 7.93 -17.04
CA PRO A 168 8.02 8.51 -16.66
C PRO A 168 7.93 9.33 -15.37
N ASN A 169 8.86 9.08 -14.44
CA ASN A 169 8.97 9.73 -13.13
C ASN A 169 7.88 9.39 -12.09
N GLN A 170 7.12 8.32 -12.30
CA GLN A 170 6.25 7.72 -11.27
C GLN A 170 6.68 6.30 -10.89
N CYS A 171 7.88 5.88 -11.30
CA CYS A 171 8.38 4.54 -11.03
C CYS A 171 9.02 4.47 -9.65
N GLY A 172 8.50 3.59 -8.78
CA GLY A 172 9.00 3.36 -7.44
C GLY A 172 7.87 2.92 -6.51
N ASP A 173 8.21 2.48 -5.30
CA ASP A 173 7.23 1.93 -4.35
C ASP A 173 6.17 2.95 -3.94
N PHE A 174 6.52 4.24 -3.86
CA PHE A 174 5.57 5.33 -3.58
C PHE A 174 5.15 6.13 -4.82
N ALA A 175 5.47 5.61 -6.00
CA ALA A 175 5.09 6.15 -7.30
C ALA A 175 5.18 7.69 -7.40
N GLY A 176 4.03 8.37 -7.47
CA GLY A 176 3.91 9.82 -7.63
C GLY A 176 3.70 10.59 -6.33
N PHE A 177 4.13 10.08 -5.18
CA PHE A 177 3.95 10.75 -3.89
C PHE A 177 4.71 12.08 -3.76
N ASP A 178 5.76 12.32 -4.55
CA ASP A 178 6.51 13.58 -4.61
C ASP A 178 6.30 14.34 -5.93
N TRP A 179 5.16 14.14 -6.59
CA TRP A 179 4.89 14.68 -7.92
C TRP A 179 5.09 16.18 -8.07
N ASP A 180 4.74 16.98 -7.07
CA ASP A 180 4.92 18.45 -7.13
C ASP A 180 6.40 18.82 -7.31
N ARG A 181 7.31 18.08 -6.67
CA ARG A 181 8.77 18.25 -6.80
C ARG A 181 9.26 17.85 -8.19
N VAL A 182 8.73 16.75 -8.72
CA VAL A 182 9.15 16.14 -9.98
C VAL A 182 8.61 16.88 -11.20
N ALA A 183 7.35 17.27 -11.16
CA ALA A 183 6.63 17.88 -12.28
C ALA A 183 6.55 19.41 -12.21
N GLY A 184 7.02 20.03 -11.11
CA GLY A 184 6.90 21.48 -10.91
C GLY A 184 5.44 21.94 -10.78
N THR A 185 4.58 21.11 -10.20
CA THR A 185 3.14 21.38 -9.99
C THR A 185 2.85 21.60 -8.50
N SER A 186 1.58 21.80 -8.14
CA SER A 186 1.16 21.94 -6.74
C SER A 186 -0.12 21.17 -6.46
N GLY A 187 -0.16 20.51 -5.30
CA GLY A 187 -1.36 19.88 -4.75
C GLY A 187 -1.49 18.39 -5.05
N TRP A 188 -0.51 17.77 -5.71
CA TRP A 188 -0.51 16.34 -6.05
C TRP A 188 0.37 15.49 -5.12
N SER A 189 1.36 16.11 -4.46
CA SER A 189 2.23 15.39 -3.52
C SER A 189 1.50 15.01 -2.24
N THR A 190 1.89 13.88 -1.66
CA THR A 190 1.46 13.49 -0.31
C THR A 190 2.19 14.30 0.76
N SER A 191 1.71 14.22 1.99
CA SER A 191 2.37 14.83 3.13
C SER A 191 3.78 14.24 3.33
N LYS A 192 4.67 15.01 3.96
CA LYS A 192 6.02 14.56 4.26
C LYS A 192 5.98 13.34 5.19
N GLU A 193 5.10 13.38 6.19
CA GLU A 193 4.92 12.31 7.17
C GLU A 193 4.54 10.99 6.51
N LEU A 194 3.62 11.00 5.53
CA LEU A 194 3.25 9.78 4.81
C LEU A 194 4.39 9.25 3.95
N ARG A 195 5.04 10.13 3.19
CA ARG A 195 6.11 9.74 2.27
C ARG A 195 7.41 9.33 2.99
N GLU A 196 7.57 9.72 4.25
CA GLU A 196 8.67 9.33 5.13
C GLU A 196 8.22 8.28 6.18
N SER A 197 7.16 7.51 5.89
CA SER A 197 6.73 6.38 6.71
C SER A 197 6.81 5.06 5.94
N ALA A 198 7.15 3.98 6.64
CA ALA A 198 7.00 2.62 6.15
C ALA A 198 5.54 2.16 6.33
N VAL A 199 5.06 1.33 5.39
CA VAL A 199 3.72 0.73 5.44
C VAL A 199 3.85 -0.73 5.86
N LEU A 200 3.53 -1.03 7.11
CA LEU A 200 3.65 -2.36 7.70
C LEU A 200 2.33 -3.11 7.56
N LEU A 201 2.36 -4.34 7.05
CA LEU A 201 1.20 -5.19 6.83
C LEU A 201 1.22 -6.38 7.79
N PHE A 202 0.12 -6.61 8.49
CA PHE A 202 -0.02 -7.69 9.46
C PHE A 202 -1.23 -8.54 9.13
N TYR A 203 -1.08 -9.87 9.14
CA TYR A 203 -2.21 -10.80 9.01
C TYR A 203 -2.85 -11.10 10.36
N ARG A 204 -4.15 -11.39 10.36
CA ARG A 204 -4.94 -11.69 11.57
C ARG A 204 -6.04 -12.72 11.33
#